data_AF-A0A7J9GMU6-F1
#
_entry.id   AF-A0A7J9GMU6-F1
#
_cell.length_a   1.000
_cell.length_b   1.000
_cell.length_c   1.000
_cell.angle_alpha   90.00
_cell.angle_beta   90.00
_cell.angle_gamma   90.00
#
_symmetry.space_group_name_H-M   'P 1'
#
loop_
_entity.id
_entity.type
_entity.pdbx_description
1 polymer ?
#
loop_
_entity_poly.entity_id
_entity_poly.type
_entity_poly.pdbx_seq_one_letter_code
_entity_poly.pdbx_strand_id
1 'polypeptide(L)'
;EFTAAIEAKQVAAQEAERAKFIVEKAEQDKKSAVIRAQGEAKSAQLIGQAIAKNPAFITLRKIEASREIAQTIANSANKVFLNSKDLLLNLQEMDLESHPK
;
A
#
# COMPACT_ATOMS: atom_id res chain seq x y z
N GLU A 1 11.95 -32.82 47.16
CA GLU A 1 12.99 -32.67 46.12
C GLU A 1 12.63 -33.37 44.79
N PHE A 2 12.17 -34.62 44.81
CA PHE A 2 11.81 -35.35 43.58
C PHE A 2 10.66 -34.72 42.76
N THR A 3 9.64 -34.17 43.43
CA THR A 3 8.49 -33.52 42.79
C THR A 3 8.88 -32.24 42.04
N ALA A 4 9.78 -31.44 42.63
CA ALA A 4 10.27 -30.20 42.02
C ALA A 4 11.09 -30.47 40.74
N ALA A 5 11.86 -31.57 40.71
CA ALA A 5 12.60 -31.97 39.52
C ALA A 5 11.67 -32.42 38.37
N ILE A 6 10.52 -33.03 38.70
CA ILE A 6 9.53 -33.44 37.70
C ILE A 6 8.79 -32.22 37.14
N GLU A 7 8.35 -31.28 37.99
CA GLU A 7 7.77 -30.01 37.55
C GLU A 7 8.74 -29.21 36.69
N ALA A 8 10.01 -29.09 37.11
CA ALA A 8 11.03 -28.40 36.33
C ALA A 8 11.22 -29.03 34.93
N LYS A 9 11.15 -30.37 34.82
CA LYS A 9 11.23 -31.07 33.53
C LYS A 9 10.00 -30.82 32.66
N GLN A 10 8.80 -30.74 33.26
CA GLN A 10 7.59 -30.39 32.53
C GLN A 10 7.61 -28.94 32.03
N VAL A 11 8.06 -28.00 32.87
CA VAL A 11 8.21 -26.59 32.48
C VAL A 11 9.24 -26.44 31.37
N ALA A 12 10.39 -27.13 31.46
CA ALA A 12 11.41 -27.10 30.42
C ALA A 12 10.91 -27.67 29.08
N ALA A 13 10.09 -28.73 29.10
CA ALA A 13 9.47 -29.26 27.89
C ALA A 13 8.47 -28.26 27.27
N GLN A 14 7.65 -27.62 28.10
CA GLN A 14 6.67 -26.62 27.66
C GLN A 14 7.34 -25.37 27.09
N GLU A 15 8.44 -24.91 27.70
CA GLU A 15 9.23 -23.80 27.19
C GLU A 15 9.90 -24.14 25.85
N ALA A 16 10.39 -25.37 25.68
CA ALA A 16 10.97 -25.82 24.41
C ALA A 16 9.92 -25.87 23.28
N GLU A 17 8.70 -26.34 23.55
CA GLU A 17 7.61 -26.30 22.57
C GLU A 17 7.20 -24.87 22.23
N ARG A 18 7.11 -23.99 23.23
CA ARG A 18 6.79 -22.58 23.03
C ARG A 18 7.86 -21.86 22.21
N ALA A 19 9.14 -22.13 22.47
CA ALA A 19 10.25 -21.57 21.71
C ALA A 19 10.20 -22.00 20.25
N LYS A 20 9.96 -23.28 19.98
CA LYS A 20 9.77 -23.79 18.60
C LYS A 20 8.62 -23.08 17.89
N PHE A 21 7.47 -22.94 18.55
CA PHE A 21 6.32 -22.25 17.98
C PHE A 21 6.58 -20.78 17.67
N ILE A 22 7.31 -20.07 18.54
CA ILE A 22 7.67 -18.66 18.31
C ILE A 22 8.59 -18.52 17.09
N VAL A 23 9.58 -19.41 16.94
CA VAL A 23 10.49 -19.41 15.79
C VAL A 23 9.72 -19.68 14.50
N GLU A 24 8.88 -20.72 14.48
CA GLU A 24 8.09 -21.08 13.30
C GLU A 24 7.11 -19.96 12.90
N LYS A 25 6.47 -19.33 13.88
CA LYS A 25 5.63 -18.15 13.64
C LYS A 25 6.43 -17.01 13.01
N ALA A 26 7.61 -16.70 13.55
CA ALA A 26 8.46 -15.64 13.01
C ALA A 26 8.93 -15.94 11.57
N GLU A 27 9.24 -17.21 11.26
CA GLU A 27 9.57 -17.62 9.90
C GLU A 27 8.39 -17.48 8.93
N GLN A 28 7.18 -17.85 9.37
CA GLN A 28 5.98 -17.72 8.57
C GLN A 28 5.60 -16.26 8.34
N ASP A 29 5.69 -15.41 9.37
CA ASP A 29 5.44 -13.96 9.26
C ASP A 29 6.43 -13.32 8.27
N LYS A 30 7.71 -13.70 8.32
CA LYS A 30 8.72 -13.26 7.34
C LYS A 30 8.35 -13.68 5.92
N LYS A 31 7.98 -14.95 5.70
CA LYS A 31 7.57 -15.46 4.38
C LYS A 31 6.32 -14.72 3.87
N SER A 32 5.34 -14.51 4.75
CA SER A 32 4.10 -13.76 4.44
C SER A 32 4.41 -12.34 4.00
N ALA A 33 5.27 -11.63 4.74
CA ALA A 33 5.70 -10.28 4.39
C ALA A 33 6.39 -10.22 3.01
N VAL A 34 7.27 -11.18 2.70
CA VAL A 34 7.94 -11.27 1.39
C VAL A 34 6.95 -11.53 0.27
N ILE A 35 6.04 -12.49 0.44
CA ILE A 35 5.02 -12.84 -0.57
C ILE A 35 4.09 -11.66 -0.82
N ARG A 36 3.66 -10.98 0.24
CA ARG A 36 2.82 -9.78 0.12
C ARG A 36 3.55 -8.68 -0.66
N ALA A 37 4.80 -8.39 -0.29
CA ALA A 37 5.60 -7.38 -1.00
C ALA A 37 5.81 -7.75 -2.49
N GLN A 38 6.07 -9.03 -2.80
CA GLN A 38 6.19 -9.51 -4.18
C GLN A 38 4.86 -9.40 -4.95
N GLY A 39 3.73 -9.71 -4.31
CA GLY A 39 2.40 -9.58 -4.89
C GLY A 39 2.05 -8.12 -5.19
N GLU A 40 2.32 -7.22 -4.24
CA GLU A 40 2.13 -5.78 -4.40
C GLU A 40 3.04 -5.23 -5.53
N ALA A 41 4.32 -5.62 -5.55
CA ALA A 41 5.26 -5.21 -6.59
C ALA A 41 4.82 -5.68 -7.99
N LYS A 42 4.42 -6.95 -8.13
CA LYS A 42 3.97 -7.49 -9.41
C LYS A 42 2.66 -6.85 -9.87
N SER A 43 1.73 -6.60 -8.94
CA SER A 43 0.49 -5.86 -9.21
C SER A 43 0.80 -4.45 -9.70
N ALA A 44 1.65 -3.72 -8.99
CA ALA A 44 2.08 -2.37 -9.37
C ALA A 44 2.78 -2.34 -10.73
N GLN A 45 3.60 -3.34 -11.05
CA GLN A 45 4.22 -3.47 -12.38
C GLN A 45 3.19 -3.69 -13.47
N LEU A 46 2.23 -4.60 -13.27
CA LEU A 46 1.18 -4.88 -14.26
C LEU A 46 0.28 -3.66 -14.49
N ILE A 47 -0.11 -2.98 -13.41
CA ILE A 47 -0.88 -1.73 -13.46
C ILE A 47 -0.06 -0.65 -14.17
N GLY A 48 1.22 -0.48 -13.81
CA GLY A 48 2.13 0.48 -14.44
C GLY A 48 2.30 0.23 -15.94
N GLN A 49 2.44 -1.02 -16.37
CA GLN A 49 2.50 -1.39 -17.78
C GLN A 49 1.17 -1.13 -18.50
N ALA A 50 0.03 -1.41 -17.87
CA ALA A 50 -1.29 -1.11 -18.42
C ALA A 50 -1.51 0.41 -18.58
N ILE A 51 -1.07 1.20 -17.60
CA ILE A 51 -1.10 2.66 -17.63
C ILE A 51 -0.18 3.22 -18.71
N ALA A 52 1.05 2.71 -18.81
CA ALA A 52 2.02 3.15 -19.82
C ALA A 52 1.53 2.92 -21.25
N LYS A 53 0.73 1.87 -21.49
CA LYS A 53 0.11 1.59 -22.79
C LYS A 53 -0.99 2.61 -23.16
N ASN A 54 -1.61 3.26 -22.18
CA ASN A 54 -2.67 4.23 -22.42
C ASN A 54 -2.47 5.50 -21.57
N PRO A 55 -1.58 6.41 -21.97
CA PRO A 55 -1.38 7.68 -21.27
C PRO A 55 -2.64 8.56 -21.24
N ALA A 56 -3.55 8.41 -22.21
CA ALA A 56 -4.83 9.13 -22.24
C ALA A 56 -5.78 8.72 -21.10
N PHE A 57 -5.62 7.52 -20.54
CA PHE A 57 -6.42 7.08 -19.39
C PHE A 57 -6.08 7.86 -18.11
N ILE A 58 -4.79 8.15 -17.88
CA ILE A 58 -4.36 8.92 -16.70
C ILE A 58 -4.79 10.36 -16.80
N THR A 59 -4.72 10.97 -17.99
CA THR A 59 -5.20 12.34 -18.18
C THR A 59 -6.70 12.43 -17.98
N LEU A 60 -7.49 11.49 -18.51
CA LEU A 60 -8.94 11.43 -18.27
C LEU A 60 -9.26 11.27 -16.77
N ARG A 61 -8.58 10.34 -16.08
CA ARG A 61 -8.81 10.10 -14.64
C ARG A 61 -8.43 11.32 -13.79
N LYS A 62 -7.38 12.03 -14.15
CA LYS A 62 -7.01 13.31 -13.52
C LYS A 62 -8.10 14.37 -13.72
N ILE A 63 -8.63 14.52 -14.94
CA ILE A 63 -9.71 15.47 -15.24
C ILE A 63 -10.97 15.16 -14.41
N GLU A 64 -11.33 13.87 -14.27
CA GLU A 64 -12.44 13.45 -13.42
C GLU A 64 -12.22 13.81 -11.94
N ALA A 65 -11.03 13.52 -11.41
CA ALA A 65 -10.68 13.86 -10.03
C ALA A 65 -10.71 15.37 -9.80
N SER A 66 -10.14 16.16 -10.72
CA SER A 66 -10.17 17.63 -10.67
C SER A 66 -11.61 18.16 -10.71
N ARG A 67 -12.50 17.54 -11.50
CA ARG A 67 -13.94 17.88 -11.53
C ARG A 67 -14.61 17.61 -10.18
N GLU A 68 -14.38 16.44 -9.59
CA GLU A 68 -14.94 16.05 -8.30
C GLU A 68 -14.46 16.98 -7.17
N ILE A 69 -13.18 17.29 -7.15
CA ILE A 69 -12.54 18.23 -6.23
C ILE A 69 -13.15 19.64 -6.39
N ALA A 70 -13.29 20.12 -7.63
CA ALA A 70 -13.89 21.42 -7.92
C ALA A 70 -15.35 21.48 -7.44
N GLN A 71 -16.13 20.42 -7.67
CA GLN A 71 -17.51 20.32 -7.19
C GLN A 71 -17.59 20.32 -5.66
N THR A 72 -16.69 19.59 -5.01
CA THR A 72 -16.60 19.53 -3.54
C THR A 72 -16.25 20.89 -2.96
N ILE A 73 -15.29 21.60 -3.57
CA ILE A 73 -14.91 22.96 -3.15
C ILE A 73 -16.04 23.94 -3.37
N ALA A 74 -16.71 23.90 -4.53
CA ALA A 74 -17.83 24.78 -4.86
C ALA A 74 -18.99 24.65 -3.85
N ASN A 75 -19.22 23.43 -3.34
CA ASN A 75 -20.22 23.15 -2.31
C ASN A 75 -19.71 23.43 -0.88
N SER A 76 -18.40 23.57 -0.68
CA SER A 76 -17.82 23.78 0.65
C SER A 76 -17.94 25.26 1.06
N ALA A 77 -18.37 25.50 2.31
CA ALA A 77 -18.49 26.84 2.86
C ALA A 77 -17.13 27.48 3.25
N ASN A 78 -16.05 26.69 3.23
CA ASN A 78 -14.74 27.09 3.72
C ASN A 78 -13.86 27.59 2.56
N LYS A 79 -13.85 28.91 2.34
CA LYS A 79 -13.02 29.59 1.31
C LYS A 79 -11.54 29.68 1.72
N VAL A 80 -10.95 28.59 2.19
CA VAL A 80 -9.49 28.56 2.36
C VAL A 80 -8.89 28.60 0.96
N PHE A 81 -8.01 29.57 0.72
CA PHE A 81 -7.32 29.77 -0.56
C PHE A 81 -6.35 28.62 -0.82
N LEU A 82 -6.90 27.50 -1.28
CA LEU A 82 -6.11 26.35 -1.69
C LEU A 82 -5.47 26.64 -3.05
N ASN A 83 -4.19 26.29 -3.19
CA ASN A 83 -3.45 26.48 -4.43
C ASN A 83 -4.00 25.53 -5.51
N SER A 84 -4.39 26.09 -6.66
CA SER A 84 -4.93 25.32 -7.80
C SER A 84 -3.97 24.23 -8.32
N LYS A 85 -2.66 24.35 -8.04
CA LYS A 85 -1.65 23.33 -8.39
C LYS A 85 -1.75 22.07 -7.53
N ASP A 86 -1.92 22.23 -6.21
CA ASP A 86 -2.07 21.09 -5.28
C ASP A 86 -3.40 20.35 -5.52
N LEU A 87 -4.40 21.08 -6.02
CA LEU A 87 -5.71 20.57 -6.37
C LEU A 87 -5.79 19.97 -7.78
N LEU A 88 -4.69 19.98 -8.54
CA LEU A 88 -4.62 19.46 -9.91
C LEU A 88 -5.67 20.10 -10.85
N LEU A 89 -6.12 21.32 -10.55
CA LEU A 89 -7.15 22.02 -11.32
C LEU A 89 -6.58 22.68 -12.59
N ASN A 90 -5.26 22.85 -12.65
CA ASN A 90 -4.59 23.47 -13.78
C ASN A 90 -4.34 22.46 -14.91
N LEU A 91 -5.28 22.41 -15.87
CA LEU A 91 -5.20 21.56 -17.05
C LEU A 91 -4.15 22.01 -18.08
N GLN A 92 -3.55 23.20 -17.93
CA GLN A 92 -2.60 23.78 -18.90
C GLN A 92 -1.14 23.36 -18.65
N GLU A 93 -0.78 22.98 -17.42
CA GLU A 93 0.54 22.41 -17.08
C GLU A 93 0.57 20.87 -17.25
N MET A 94 -0.56 20.25 -17.65
CA MET A 94 -0.58 18.84 -18.02
C MET A 94 0.10 18.68 -19.36
N ASP A 95 1.38 18.36 -19.32
CA ASP A 95 2.21 18.05 -20.48
C ASP A 95 1.51 16.99 -21.35
N LEU A 96 0.91 17.45 -22.45
CA LEU A 96 0.13 16.66 -23.42
C LEU A 96 1.06 15.99 -24.44
N GLU A 97 2.30 15.66 -24.07
CA GLU A 97 3.22 14.95 -24.95
C GLU A 97 2.80 13.48 -25.12
N SER A 98 1.76 13.26 -25.91
CA SER A 98 1.62 12.05 -26.70
C SER A 98 2.55 12.15 -27.91
N HIS A 99 3.84 11.88 -27.71
CA HIS A 99 4.74 11.61 -28.83
C HIS A 99 5.16 10.14 -28.88
N PRO A 100 4.38 9.28 -29.53
CA PRO A 100 4.95 8.18 -30.29
C PRO A 100 5.24 8.69 -31.72
N LYS A 101 6.52 8.85 -32.07
CA LYS A 101 6.94 8.68 -33.47
C LYS A 101 7.01 7.19 -33.77
#